data_AF-A0A401FPN8-F1
#
_entry.id   AF-A0A401FPN8-F1
#
_cell.length_a   1.000
_cell.length_b   1.000
_cell.length_c   1.000
_cell.angle_alpha   90.00
_cell.angle_beta   90.00
_cell.angle_gamma   90.00
#
_symmetry.space_group_name_H-M   'P 1'
#
loop_
_entity.id
_entity.type
_entity.pdbx_description
1 polymer ?
#
loop_
_entity_poly.entity_id
_entity_poly.type
_entity_poly.pdbx_seq_one_letter_code
_entity_poly.pdbx_strand_id
1 'polypeptide(L)'
;MGMSITFPDEFLKGVQEEVVKQASQAVKQAEVKSGLPFWMKKKQAAVYMNVSDKTLDLFIADGLRTVVKGGVQRISKKSADEYYQQYEN
;
A
#
# COMPACT_ATOMS: atom_id res chain seq x y z
N MET A 1 -13.00 -42.38 -10.73
CA MET A 1 -12.51 -41.70 -11.95
C MET A 1 -11.93 -40.36 -11.54
N GLY A 2 -10.61 -40.26 -11.41
CA GLY A 2 -9.96 -38.96 -11.24
C GLY A 2 -9.84 -38.30 -12.61
N MET A 3 -10.51 -37.17 -12.80
CA MET A 3 -10.32 -36.36 -14.00
C MET A 3 -8.97 -35.65 -13.88
N SER A 4 -7.97 -36.11 -14.62
CA SER A 4 -6.72 -35.39 -14.81
C SER A 4 -6.99 -34.17 -15.68
N ILE A 5 -7.16 -33.00 -15.06
CA ILE A 5 -7.22 -31.72 -15.76
C ILE A 5 -5.79 -31.39 -16.19
N THR A 6 -5.43 -31.73 -17.42
CA THR A 6 -4.20 -31.25 -18.06
C THR A 6 -4.44 -29.81 -18.50
N PHE A 7 -3.91 -28.87 -17.73
CA PHE A 7 -3.94 -27.45 -18.10
C PHE A 7 -3.03 -27.22 -19.32
N PRO A 8 -3.51 -26.56 -20.38
CA PRO A 8 -2.68 -26.21 -21.54
C PRO A 8 -1.52 -25.31 -21.12
N ASP A 9 -0.32 -25.53 -21.67
CA ASP A 9 0.88 -24.76 -21.32
C ASP A 9 0.73 -23.25 -21.56
N GLU A 10 -0.14 -22.84 -22.50
CA GLU A 10 -0.48 -21.43 -22.74
C GLU A 10 -1.22 -20.78 -21.55
N PHE A 11 -2.07 -21.52 -20.84
CA PHE A 11 -2.75 -21.04 -19.65
C PHE A 11 -1.76 -20.86 -18.49
N LEU A 12 -0.82 -21.80 -18.32
CA LEU A 12 0.23 -21.70 -17.32
C LEU A 12 1.15 -20.50 -17.56
N LYS A 13 1.49 -20.20 -18.83
CA LYS A 13 2.26 -19.01 -19.20
C LYS A 13 1.54 -17.71 -18.87
N GLY A 14 0.25 -17.60 -19.21
CA GLY A 14 -0.56 -16.42 -18.89
C GLY A 14 -0.68 -16.17 -17.39
N VAL A 15 -0.83 -17.24 -16.60
CA VAL A 15 -0.84 -17.15 -15.13
C VAL A 15 0.54 -16.77 -14.58
N GLN A 16 1.63 -17.31 -15.13
CA GLN A 16 2.99 -16.96 -14.71
C GLN A 16 3.31 -15.48 -14.95
N GLU A 17 2.95 -14.94 -16.11
CA GLU A 17 3.17 -13.53 -16.43
C GLU A 17 2.38 -12.62 -15.50
N GLU A 18 1.13 -12.96 -15.19
CA GLU A 18 0.30 -12.17 -14.28
C GLU A 18 0.84 -12.21 -12.84
N VAL A 19 1.30 -13.38 -12.36
CA VAL A 19 1.93 -13.53 -11.05
C VAL A 19 3.24 -12.73 -10.96
N VAL A 20 4.09 -12.77 -11.98
CA VAL A 20 5.36 -12.01 -12.02
C VAL A 20 5.09 -10.51 -12.05
N LYS A 21 4.05 -10.07 -12.77
CA LYS A 21 3.67 -8.66 -12.85
C LYS A 21 3.16 -8.13 -11.51
N GLN A 22 2.34 -8.90 -10.81
CA GLN A 22 1.86 -8.56 -9.47
C GLN A 22 3.00 -8.56 -8.44
N ALA A 23 3.90 -9.56 -8.49
CA ALA A 23 5.08 -9.61 -7.64
C ALA A 23 6.00 -8.40 -7.87
N SER A 24 6.24 -8.02 -9.13
CA SER A 24 7.07 -6.86 -9.49
C SER A 24 6.47 -5.54 -9.02
N GLN A 25 5.14 -5.42 -9.03
CA GLN A 25 4.45 -4.24 -8.49
C GLN A 25 4.55 -4.18 -6.97
N ALA A 26 4.42 -5.31 -6.27
CA ALA A 26 4.60 -5.37 -4.83
C ALA A 26 6.03 -5.01 -4.40
N VAL A 27 7.04 -5.50 -5.12
CA VAL A 27 8.46 -5.18 -4.87
C VAL A 27 8.73 -3.69 -5.07
N LYS A 28 8.26 -3.10 -6.19
CA LYS A 28 8.40 -1.64 -6.42
C LYS A 28 7.71 -0.81 -5.34
N GLN A 29 6.55 -1.25 -4.86
CA GLN A 29 5.87 -0.57 -3.75
C GLN A 29 6.67 -0.67 -2.44
N ALA A 30 7.29 -1.81 -2.15
CA ALA A 30 8.14 -1.99 -0.97
C ALA A 30 9.41 -1.11 -1.02
N GLU A 31 10.05 -1.00 -2.18
CA GLU A 31 11.22 -0.13 -2.37
C GLU A 31 10.87 1.35 -2.18
N VAL A 32 9.71 1.79 -2.72
CA VAL A 32 9.23 3.15 -2.50
C VAL A 32 9.01 3.42 -1.01
N LYS A 33 8.39 2.49 -0.27
CA LYS A 33 8.16 2.63 1.18
C LYS A 33 9.45 2.79 2.00
N SER A 34 10.51 2.07 1.61
CA SER A 34 11.83 2.15 2.26
C SER A 34 12.52 3.50 2.00
N GLY A 35 12.33 4.10 0.83
CA GLY A 35 12.90 5.41 0.47
C GLY A 35 12.13 6.63 0.99
N LEU A 36 10.95 6.44 1.59
CA LEU A 36 10.14 7.57 2.06
C LEU A 36 10.72 8.21 3.34
N PRO A 37 10.73 9.56 3.42
CA PRO A 37 11.17 10.26 4.62
C PRO A 37 10.26 9.94 5.82
N PHE A 38 10.79 10.09 7.05
CA PHE A 38 10.01 9.89 8.27
C PHE A 38 8.76 10.78 8.34
N TRP A 39 8.89 12.03 7.85
CA TRP A 39 7.79 12.96 7.67
C TRP A 39 7.35 12.99 6.20
N MET A 40 6.21 12.38 5.93
CA MET A 40 5.67 12.21 4.59
C MET A 40 4.70 13.32 4.21
N LYS A 41 4.69 13.70 2.92
CA LYS A 41 3.58 14.47 2.34
C LYS A 41 2.33 13.59 2.24
N LYS A 42 1.13 14.19 2.11
CA LYS A 42 -0.12 13.44 1.92
C LYS A 42 -0.03 12.33 0.86
N LYS A 43 0.43 12.66 -0.35
CA LYS A 43 0.62 11.67 -1.43
C LYS A 43 1.60 10.54 -1.08
N GLN A 44 2.65 10.84 -0.31
CA GLN A 44 3.62 9.84 0.11
C GLN A 44 3.06 8.93 1.20
N ALA A 45 2.30 9.50 2.13
CA ALA A 45 1.60 8.74 3.17
C ALA A 45 0.54 7.81 2.55
N ALA A 46 -0.16 8.25 1.50
CA ALA A 46 -1.10 7.41 0.76
C ALA A 46 -0.41 6.17 0.18
N VAL A 47 0.78 6.35 -0.41
CA VAL A 47 1.60 5.24 -0.91
C VAL A 47 2.12 4.35 0.23
N TYR A 48 2.58 4.95 1.34
CA TYR A 48 3.07 4.20 2.49
C TYR A 48 1.98 3.30 3.10
N MET A 49 0.82 3.88 3.33
CA MET A 49 -0.35 3.21 3.90
C MET A 49 -1.08 2.32 2.89
N ASN A 50 -0.71 2.38 1.61
CA ASN A 50 -1.35 1.67 0.49
C ASN A 50 -2.85 1.98 0.36
N VAL A 51 -3.21 3.26 0.41
CA VAL A 51 -4.60 3.72 0.29
C VAL A 51 -4.72 4.86 -0.73
N SER A 52 -5.93 5.11 -1.22
CA SER A 52 -6.19 6.25 -2.11
C SER A 52 -6.10 7.59 -1.36
N ASP A 53 -5.83 8.69 -2.07
CA ASP A 53 -5.81 10.04 -1.47
C ASP A 53 -7.14 10.36 -0.75
N LYS A 54 -8.27 9.91 -1.31
CA LYS A 54 -9.60 10.07 -0.70
C LYS A 54 -9.75 9.27 0.59
N THR A 55 -9.26 8.03 0.60
CA THR A 55 -9.27 7.18 1.79
C THR A 55 -8.37 7.75 2.87
N LEU A 56 -7.21 8.30 2.51
CA LEU A 56 -6.33 8.96 3.45
C LEU A 56 -6.98 10.21 4.08
N ASP A 57 -7.75 10.98 3.30
CA ASP A 57 -8.55 12.10 3.86
C ASP A 57 -9.55 11.63 4.91
N LEU A 58 -10.20 10.48 4.66
CA LEU A 58 -11.09 9.88 5.66
C LEU A 58 -10.32 9.48 6.91
N PHE A 59 -9.13 8.88 6.78
CA PHE A 59 -8.30 8.52 7.94
C PHE A 59 -7.86 9.76 8.74
N ILE A 60 -7.51 10.85 8.05
CA ILE A 60 -7.18 12.13 8.70
C ILE A 60 -8.39 12.69 9.45
N ALA A 61 -9.58 12.62 8.86
CA ALA A 61 -10.82 13.06 9.50
C ALA A 61 -11.23 12.16 10.67
N ASP A 62 -10.91 10.87 10.58
CA ASP A 62 -11.22 9.84 11.58
C ASP A 62 -10.30 9.91 12.81
N GLY A 63 -9.05 10.36 12.64
CA GLY A 63 -8.14 10.60 13.77
C GLY A 63 -6.66 10.39 13.50
N LEU A 64 -6.25 10.13 12.25
CA LEU A 64 -4.84 9.99 11.90
C LEU A 64 -4.08 11.26 12.26
N ARG A 65 -3.11 11.13 13.17
CA ARG A 65 -2.33 12.25 13.69
C ARG A 65 -1.46 12.89 12.61
N THR A 66 -1.78 14.13 12.26
CA THR A 66 -1.03 14.92 11.27
C THR A 66 -0.48 16.20 11.88
N VAL A 67 0.66 16.66 11.36
CA VAL A 67 1.25 17.95 11.73
C VAL A 67 0.92 18.95 10.63
N VAL A 68 0.25 20.03 11.00
CA VAL A 68 -0.05 21.16 10.11
C VAL A 68 0.71 22.38 10.61
N LYS A 69 1.63 22.92 9.80
CA LYS A 69 2.34 24.17 10.09
C LYS A 69 2.45 25.00 8.81
N GLY A 70 1.95 26.24 8.85
CA GLY A 70 2.04 27.17 7.71
C GLY A 70 1.35 26.67 6.44
N GLY A 71 0.20 25.99 6.56
CA GLY A 71 -0.54 25.44 5.41
C GLY A 71 0.05 24.15 4.83
N VAL A 72 1.17 23.65 5.37
CA VAL A 72 1.75 22.37 4.96
C VAL A 72 1.35 21.28 5.95
N GLN A 73 0.68 20.25 5.43
CA GLN A 73 0.36 19.04 6.18
C GLN A 73 1.42 17.96 5.95
N ARG A 74 1.86 17.34 7.05
CA ARG A 74 2.80 16.22 7.08
C ARG A 74 2.28 15.11 7.99
N ILE A 75 2.55 13.88 7.59
CA ILE A 75 2.15 12.66 8.29
C ILE A 75 3.41 11.90 8.64
N SER A 76 3.59 11.53 9.91
CA SER A 76 4.75 10.74 10.30
C SER A 76 4.50 9.26 10.02
N LYS A 77 5.56 8.49 9.73
CA LYS A 77 5.47 7.02 9.62
C LYS A 77 4.88 6.43 10.92
N LYS A 78 5.35 6.92 12.06
CA LYS A 78 4.85 6.53 13.39
C LYS A 78 3.33 6.73 13.52
N SER A 79 2.81 7.88 13.10
CA SER A 79 1.36 8.16 13.17
C SER A 79 0.55 7.17 12.32
N ALA A 80 1.07 6.81 11.15
CA ALA A 80 0.42 5.86 10.24
C ALA A 80 0.41 4.44 10.83
N ASP A 81 1.54 4.02 11.42
CA ASP A 81 1.66 2.70 12.07
C ASP A 81 0.77 2.63 13.33
N GLU A 82 0.78 3.67 14.17
CA GLU A 82 -0.08 3.78 15.36
C GLU A 82 -1.58 3.76 14.99
N TYR A 83 -1.97 4.40 13.88
CA TYR A 83 -3.35 4.36 13.40
C TYR A 83 -3.76 2.93 13.06
N TYR A 84 -2.94 2.18 12.32
CA TYR A 84 -3.26 0.78 12.02
C TYR A 84 -3.31 -0.09 13.28
N GLN A 85 -2.36 0.08 14.21
CA GLN A 85 -2.38 -0.65 15.48
C GLN A 85 -3.63 -0.38 16.32
N GLN A 86 -4.19 0.82 16.26
CA GLN A 86 -5.39 1.18 17.01
C GLN A 86 -6.66 0.50 16.47
N TYR A 87 -6.70 0.17 15.18
CA TYR A 87 -7.85 -0.45 14.51
C TYR A 87 -7.62 -1.93 14.16
N GLU A 88 -6.47 -2.50 14.55
CA GLU A 88 -6.15 -3.91 14.44
C GLU A 88 -6.88 -4.66 15.59
N ASN A 89 -7.91 -5.44 15.24
CA ASN A 89 -8.69 -6.30 16.16
C ASN A 89 -8.21 -7.74 16.11
#